data_AF-A0A7M2T6L6-F1
#
_entry.id   AF-A0A7M2T6L6-F1
#
_cell.length_a   1.000
_cell.length_b   1.000
_cell.length_c   1.000
_cell.angle_alpha   90.00
_cell.angle_beta   90.00
_cell.angle_gamma   90.00
#
_symmetry.space_group_name_H-M   'P 1'
#
loop_
_entity.id
_entity.type
_entity.pdbx_description
1 polymer ?
#
loop_
_entity_poly.entity_id
_entity_poly.type
_entity_poly.pdbx_seq_one_letter_code
_entity_poly.pdbx_strand_id
1 'polypeptide(L)'
;MLISRFDSPTSSLGSVPAPSAPVTTTGESTTAHQGGAAFVRDARSELFLPAVVTMVGQETFHEPAGLRDSRFRALVRQSAVEDPEWTAGLLGWLRGAARTRTASLVGAAEFAHARLAAGLSGHSRQVVDAVLQRPDEPRELLAYWTSHHGRALPKPVKRGCRRRRRRLYDGRALLKYDTASKRFRFGDVLHLVHAAPDPAKPWQGELFRYALDRRHHPDRAVPPASQRVLTAHRALTALPAEERRAVLTAPDGAERLAAAGMPRH
;
A
#
# COMPACT_ATOMS: atom_id res chain seq x y z
N MET A 1 8.95 -48.96 -56.24
CA MET A 1 9.66 -49.85 -55.31
C MET A 1 10.86 -49.03 -54.79
N LEU A 2 10.66 -48.15 -53.81
CA LEU A 2 10.72 -48.29 -52.33
C LEU A 2 12.12 -47.94 -51.77
N ILE A 3 12.11 -47.08 -50.73
CA ILE A 3 13.19 -46.71 -49.77
C ILE A 3 14.07 -45.54 -50.30
N SER A 4 14.23 -44.40 -49.62
CA SER A 4 14.77 -44.23 -48.26
C SER A 4 14.33 -42.94 -47.54
N ARG A 5 14.31 -43.05 -46.21
CA ARG A 5 13.91 -42.10 -45.17
C ARG A 5 14.95 -41.00 -44.90
N PHE A 6 14.42 -39.81 -44.60
CA PHE A 6 14.84 -38.79 -43.63
C PHE A 6 16.35 -38.57 -43.37
N ASP A 7 16.83 -37.42 -43.83
CA ASP A 7 17.94 -36.69 -43.20
C ASP A 7 17.43 -35.28 -42.80
N SER A 8 17.60 -34.91 -41.54
CA SER A 8 17.17 -33.63 -40.96
C SER A 8 18.25 -32.56 -41.16
N PRO A 9 17.90 -31.31 -41.53
CA PRO A 9 18.88 -30.25 -41.58
C PRO A 9 19.21 -29.71 -40.19
N THR A 10 20.50 -29.43 -40.02
CA THR A 10 21.12 -28.65 -38.95
C THR A 10 20.46 -27.28 -38.77
N SER A 11 20.30 -26.87 -37.51
CA SER A 11 20.05 -25.46 -37.16
C SER A 11 20.88 -25.10 -35.94
N SER A 12 21.93 -24.32 -36.17
CA SER A 12 22.68 -23.61 -35.13
C SER A 12 21.80 -22.50 -34.56
N LEU A 13 21.27 -22.69 -33.36
CA LEU A 13 20.66 -21.61 -32.59
C LEU A 13 21.75 -20.99 -31.71
N GLY A 14 22.05 -19.72 -31.99
CA GLY A 14 22.91 -18.89 -31.16
C GLY A 14 22.44 -18.89 -29.71
N SER A 15 23.40 -18.87 -28.79
CA SER A 15 23.14 -18.82 -27.36
C SER A 15 22.40 -17.54 -26.99
N VAL A 16 21.10 -17.66 -26.78
CA VAL A 16 20.34 -16.63 -26.07
C VAL A 16 20.92 -16.56 -24.65
N PRO A 17 21.30 -15.37 -24.13
CA PRO A 17 21.75 -15.27 -22.75
C PRO A 17 20.63 -15.79 -21.84
N ALA A 18 20.97 -16.77 -20.99
CA ALA A 18 20.04 -17.33 -20.04
C ALA A 18 19.45 -16.20 -19.17
N PRO A 19 18.15 -16.24 -18.83
CA PRO A 19 17.56 -15.24 -17.95
C PRO A 19 18.33 -15.22 -16.63
N SER A 20 18.89 -14.07 -16.26
CA SER A 20 19.57 -13.90 -14.98
C SER A 20 18.56 -14.14 -13.86
N ALA A 21 18.73 -15.22 -13.12
CA ALA A 21 17.84 -15.54 -12.01
C ALA A 21 17.88 -14.38 -10.99
N PRO A 22 16.72 -13.94 -10.44
CA PRO A 22 16.65 -12.87 -9.43
C PRO A 22 17.28 -13.27 -8.08
N VAL A 23 17.79 -14.51 -7.99
CA VAL A 23 18.39 -15.12 -6.83
C VAL A 23 19.79 -15.59 -7.22
N THR A 24 20.80 -15.02 -6.59
CA THR A 24 22.22 -15.31 -6.75
C THR A 24 22.84 -15.72 -5.40
N THR A 25 23.79 -16.66 -5.42
CA THR A 25 24.54 -17.08 -4.23
C THR A 25 25.86 -16.30 -4.14
N THR A 26 26.38 -16.06 -2.94
CA THR A 26 27.68 -15.37 -2.76
C THR A 26 28.86 -16.29 -3.07
N GLY A 27 28.62 -17.58 -3.31
CA GLY A 27 29.66 -18.60 -3.49
C GLY A 27 30.17 -19.21 -2.18
N GLU A 28 29.81 -18.65 -1.03
CA GLU A 28 30.20 -19.19 0.28
C GLU A 28 29.28 -20.34 0.70
N SER A 29 29.85 -21.44 1.21
CA SER A 29 29.09 -22.58 1.72
C SER A 29 28.88 -22.48 3.24
N THR A 30 27.69 -22.84 3.70
CA THR A 30 27.32 -23.00 5.12
C THR A 30 26.64 -24.36 5.33
N THR A 31 26.42 -24.76 6.57
CA THR A 31 25.69 -26.00 6.90
C THR A 31 24.24 -25.68 7.23
N ALA A 32 23.31 -26.35 6.55
CA ALA A 32 21.89 -26.28 6.89
C ALA A 32 21.65 -26.91 8.26
N HIS A 33 20.54 -26.53 8.91
CA HIS A 33 20.16 -27.06 10.23
C HIS A 33 20.04 -28.59 10.28
N GLN A 34 19.86 -29.24 9.12
CA GLN A 34 19.81 -30.70 8.95
C GLN A 34 21.13 -31.31 8.43
N GLY A 35 22.26 -30.57 8.53
CA GLY A 35 23.60 -31.08 8.20
C GLY A 35 23.96 -31.11 6.71
N GLY A 36 23.08 -30.69 5.80
CA GLY A 36 23.36 -30.61 4.36
C GLY A 36 24.17 -29.36 3.97
N ALA A 37 24.89 -29.45 2.83
CA ALA A 37 25.56 -28.31 2.24
C ALA A 37 24.54 -27.23 1.82
N ALA A 38 24.73 -26.01 2.31
CA ALA A 38 23.96 -24.84 1.97
C ALA A 38 24.90 -23.75 1.43
N PHE A 39 24.35 -22.77 0.72
CA PHE A 39 25.10 -21.62 0.23
C PHE A 39 24.56 -20.34 0.86
N VAL A 40 25.45 -19.46 1.28
CA VAL A 40 25.12 -18.10 1.70
C VAL A 40 24.55 -17.38 0.48
N ARG A 41 23.38 -16.78 0.66
CA ARG A 41 22.72 -15.99 -0.37
C ARG A 41 23.15 -14.54 -0.19
N ASP A 42 23.24 -13.79 -1.28
CA ASP A 42 23.47 -12.35 -1.14
C ASP A 42 22.28 -11.68 -0.45
N ALA A 43 22.47 -10.52 0.16
CA ALA A 43 21.42 -9.82 0.90
C ALA A 43 20.14 -9.59 0.06
N ARG A 44 20.29 -9.47 -1.28
CA ARG A 44 19.17 -9.33 -2.23
C ARG A 44 18.34 -10.61 -2.31
N SER A 45 19.01 -11.74 -2.45
CA SER A 45 18.42 -13.08 -2.52
C SER A 45 17.85 -13.53 -1.17
N GLU A 46 18.50 -13.13 -0.08
CA GLU A 46 18.01 -13.32 1.28
C GLU A 46 16.79 -12.47 1.60
N LEU A 47 16.64 -11.26 1.03
CA LEU A 47 15.43 -10.45 1.21
C LEU A 47 14.30 -10.87 0.27
N PHE A 48 14.63 -11.29 -0.95
CA PHE A 48 13.63 -11.68 -1.95
C PHE A 48 12.76 -12.84 -1.47
N LEU A 49 13.37 -13.90 -0.91
CA LEU A 49 12.64 -15.09 -0.49
C LEU A 49 11.66 -14.81 0.67
N PRO A 50 12.04 -14.16 1.79
CA PRO A 50 11.12 -13.73 2.83
C PRO A 50 10.07 -12.73 2.33
N ALA A 51 10.41 -11.79 1.43
CA ALA A 51 9.45 -10.84 0.89
C ALA A 51 8.31 -11.53 0.12
N VAL A 52 8.60 -12.65 -0.55
CA VAL A 52 7.63 -13.45 -1.31
C VAL A 52 6.92 -14.49 -0.42
N VAL A 53 7.65 -15.16 0.49
CA VAL A 53 7.15 -16.30 1.30
C VAL A 53 6.39 -15.87 2.56
N THR A 54 6.71 -14.71 3.16
CA THR A 54 6.02 -14.20 4.37
C THR A 54 4.52 -13.91 4.11
N MET A 55 4.07 -14.02 2.86
CA MET A 55 2.72 -13.68 2.40
C MET A 55 1.74 -14.86 2.25
N VAL A 56 2.18 -16.11 2.45
CA VAL A 56 1.24 -17.24 2.60
C VAL A 56 0.82 -17.34 4.06
N GLY A 57 -0.09 -16.45 4.47
CA GLY A 57 -0.57 -16.36 5.84
C GLY A 57 -1.24 -15.02 6.09
N GLN A 58 -2.48 -14.90 5.60
CA GLN A 58 -3.38 -13.82 5.99
C GLN A 58 -3.54 -13.84 7.52
N GLU A 59 -3.09 -12.82 8.24
CA GLU A 59 -3.76 -12.47 9.49
C GLU A 59 -3.93 -10.96 9.65
N THR A 60 -5.14 -10.67 10.11
CA THR A 60 -5.81 -9.40 10.24
C THR A 60 -5.05 -8.46 11.18
N PHE A 61 -5.23 -7.15 10.98
CA PHE A 61 -4.70 -6.07 11.81
C PHE A 61 -5.20 -6.20 13.28
N HIS A 62 -4.59 -7.09 14.08
CA HIS A 62 -4.55 -7.18 15.55
C HIS A 62 -4.14 -8.58 16.06
N GLU A 63 -2.95 -9.10 15.72
CA GLU A 63 -2.21 -10.09 16.55
C GLU A 63 -0.74 -10.25 16.04
N PRO A 64 0.22 -10.69 16.87
CA PRO A 64 1.65 -10.60 16.56
C PRO A 64 2.18 -11.81 15.79
N ALA A 65 2.40 -11.63 14.48
CA ALA A 65 3.14 -12.56 13.61
C ALA A 65 4.68 -12.51 13.83
N GLY A 66 5.13 -12.72 15.07
CA GLY A 66 6.39 -12.17 15.62
C GLY A 66 7.74 -12.60 14.99
N LEU A 67 7.86 -13.78 14.36
CA LEU A 67 9.18 -14.28 13.91
C LEU A 67 9.47 -14.11 12.41
N ARG A 68 8.47 -14.25 11.53
CA ARG A 68 8.68 -14.07 10.07
C ARG A 68 8.67 -12.59 9.68
N ASP A 69 7.80 -11.83 10.33
CA ASP A 69 7.71 -10.38 10.14
C ASP A 69 8.99 -9.68 10.63
N SER A 70 9.59 -10.14 11.73
CA SER A 70 10.84 -9.56 12.25
C SER A 70 12.03 -9.77 11.31
N ARG A 71 12.17 -10.93 10.65
CA ARG A 71 13.21 -11.18 9.64
C ARG A 71 13.05 -10.29 8.40
N PHE A 72 11.84 -10.18 7.85
CA PHE A 72 11.59 -9.31 6.70
C PHE A 72 11.97 -7.85 7.02
N ARG A 73 11.52 -7.34 8.17
CA ARG A 73 11.85 -5.98 8.61
C ARG A 73 13.36 -5.78 8.77
N ALA A 74 14.07 -6.74 9.38
CA ALA A 74 15.52 -6.66 9.56
C ALA A 74 16.27 -6.56 8.22
N LEU A 75 15.92 -7.41 7.25
CA LEU A 75 16.54 -7.43 5.92
C LEU A 75 16.22 -6.15 5.14
N VAL A 76 14.98 -5.64 5.23
CA VAL A 76 14.65 -4.33 4.63
C VAL A 76 15.47 -3.22 5.25
N ARG A 77 15.64 -3.20 6.58
CA ARG A 77 16.44 -2.16 7.26
C ARG A 77 17.90 -2.19 6.81
N GLN A 78 18.50 -3.38 6.73
CA GLN A 78 19.88 -3.56 6.25
C GLN A 78 20.01 -3.10 4.79
N SER A 79 19.18 -3.64 3.91
CA SER A 79 19.25 -3.34 2.47
C SER A 79 18.90 -1.88 2.15
N ALA A 80 18.06 -1.22 2.95
CA ALA A 80 17.77 0.21 2.81
C ALA A 80 18.99 1.11 3.02
N VAL A 81 20.00 0.65 3.75
CA VAL A 81 21.26 1.35 3.99
C VAL A 81 22.29 0.95 2.92
N GLU A 82 22.43 -0.35 2.66
CA GLU A 82 23.43 -0.90 1.73
C GLU A 82 23.10 -0.64 0.26
N ASP A 83 21.86 -0.86 -0.15
CA ASP A 83 21.39 -0.72 -1.54
C ASP A 83 19.97 -0.11 -1.58
N PRO A 84 19.88 1.22 -1.36
CA PRO A 84 18.58 1.89 -1.26
C PRO A 84 17.80 1.92 -2.57
N GLU A 85 18.48 1.94 -3.71
CA GLU A 85 17.82 2.00 -5.02
C GLU A 85 17.19 0.66 -5.36
N TRP A 86 17.92 -0.44 -5.16
CA TRP A 86 17.37 -1.78 -5.36
C TRP A 86 16.22 -2.05 -4.38
N THR A 87 16.38 -1.70 -3.10
CA THR A 87 15.31 -1.89 -2.10
C THR A 87 14.07 -1.07 -2.45
N ALA A 88 14.24 0.17 -2.94
CA ALA A 88 13.13 0.98 -3.42
C ALA A 88 12.42 0.32 -4.62
N GLY A 89 13.18 -0.26 -5.54
CA GLY A 89 12.67 -1.04 -6.67
C GLY A 89 11.86 -2.26 -6.21
N LEU A 90 12.37 -3.03 -5.25
CA LEU A 90 11.67 -4.17 -4.66
C LEU A 90 10.35 -3.76 -4.03
N LEU A 91 10.33 -2.72 -3.19
CA LEU A 91 9.11 -2.24 -2.53
C LEU A 91 8.08 -1.70 -3.54
N GLY A 92 8.56 -1.05 -4.62
CA GLY A 92 7.71 -0.63 -5.74
C GLY A 92 7.11 -1.82 -6.49
N TRP A 93 7.91 -2.84 -6.79
CA TRP A 93 7.46 -4.07 -7.46
C TRP A 93 6.46 -4.87 -6.60
N LEU A 94 6.76 -5.00 -5.30
CA LEU A 94 5.86 -5.61 -4.32
C LEU A 94 4.49 -4.93 -4.38
N ARG A 95 4.47 -3.59 -4.36
CA ARG A 95 3.20 -2.87 -4.40
C ARG A 95 2.49 -3.00 -5.73
N GLY A 96 3.22 -2.93 -6.83
CA GLY A 96 2.70 -2.95 -8.19
C GLY A 96 2.39 -4.35 -8.69
N ALA A 97 3.41 -5.03 -9.20
CA ALA A 97 3.29 -6.30 -9.91
C ALA A 97 2.96 -7.47 -8.98
N ALA A 98 3.59 -7.56 -7.80
CA ALA A 98 3.32 -8.64 -6.85
C ALA A 98 2.01 -8.43 -6.07
N ARG A 99 1.46 -7.21 -6.10
CA ARG A 99 0.22 -6.79 -5.41
C ARG A 99 0.23 -7.05 -3.89
N THR A 100 1.41 -7.03 -3.29
CA THR A 100 1.67 -7.32 -1.88
C THR A 100 1.58 -6.04 -1.03
N ARG A 101 0.36 -5.62 -0.73
CA ARG A 101 0.09 -4.37 0.01
C ARG A 101 0.83 -4.31 1.35
N THR A 102 0.61 -5.28 2.23
CA THR A 102 1.10 -5.21 3.62
C THR A 102 2.62 -5.14 3.67
N ALA A 103 3.31 -6.04 2.97
CA ALA A 103 4.78 -6.06 2.89
C ALA A 103 5.34 -4.74 2.35
N SER A 104 4.69 -4.14 1.34
CA SER A 104 5.12 -2.86 0.78
C SER A 104 5.02 -1.71 1.79
N LEU A 105 3.95 -1.65 2.58
CA LEU A 105 3.75 -0.58 3.57
C LEU A 105 4.71 -0.73 4.76
N VAL A 106 4.81 -1.93 5.31
CA VAL A 106 5.75 -2.26 6.40
C VAL A 106 7.18 -1.98 5.94
N GLY A 107 7.56 -2.49 4.77
CA GLY A 107 8.88 -2.30 4.21
C GLY A 107 9.22 -0.84 3.95
N ALA A 108 8.28 -0.03 3.45
CA ALA A 108 8.50 1.41 3.28
C ALA A 108 8.73 2.16 4.61
N ALA A 109 8.02 1.76 5.68
CA ALA A 109 8.22 2.33 7.01
C ALA A 109 9.61 1.96 7.57
N GLU A 110 9.97 0.67 7.51
CA GLU A 110 11.28 0.18 7.96
C GLU A 110 12.44 0.77 7.15
N PHE A 111 12.28 0.88 5.83
CA PHE A 111 13.23 1.55 4.94
C PHE A 111 13.48 2.99 5.39
N ALA A 112 12.41 3.74 5.61
CA ALA A 112 12.52 5.12 6.05
C ALA A 112 13.15 5.23 7.44
N HIS A 113 12.79 4.34 8.37
CA HIS A 113 13.34 4.28 9.72
C HIS A 113 14.85 4.00 9.70
N ALA A 114 15.30 2.96 8.99
CA ALA A 114 16.71 2.59 8.94
C ALA A 114 17.59 3.70 8.36
N ARG A 115 17.17 4.31 7.26
CA ARG A 115 17.92 5.42 6.65
C ARG A 115 18.02 6.62 7.59
N LEU A 116 16.93 6.95 8.30
CA LEU A 116 16.94 8.03 9.29
C LEU A 116 17.85 7.72 10.48
N ALA A 117 17.83 6.49 10.99
CA ALA A 117 18.71 6.05 12.07
C ALA A 117 20.19 6.11 11.68
N ALA A 118 20.50 5.82 10.41
CA ALA A 118 21.85 5.92 9.84
C ALA A 118 22.25 7.37 9.44
N GLY A 119 21.40 8.37 9.65
CA GLY A 119 21.68 9.76 9.22
C GLY A 119 21.68 9.96 7.70
N LEU A 120 21.17 8.99 6.93
CA LEU A 120 21.16 9.03 5.47
C LEU A 120 19.94 9.77 4.92
N SER A 121 20.18 10.66 3.98
CA SER A 121 19.13 11.39 3.26
C SER A 121 18.79 10.73 1.92
N GLY A 122 17.72 11.19 1.26
CA GLY A 122 17.28 10.63 -0.03
C GLY A 122 16.46 9.34 0.06
N HIS A 123 15.74 9.03 -1.03
CA HIS A 123 14.87 7.86 -1.27
C HIS A 123 13.64 7.68 -0.38
N SER A 124 13.70 7.92 0.94
CA SER A 124 12.61 7.55 1.87
C SER A 124 11.26 8.19 1.53
N ARG A 125 11.26 9.46 1.09
CA ARG A 125 10.03 10.13 0.64
C ARG A 125 9.45 9.46 -0.61
N GLN A 126 10.30 9.13 -1.57
CA GLN A 126 9.92 8.54 -2.86
C GLN A 126 9.35 7.14 -2.65
N VAL A 127 10.00 6.33 -1.81
CA VAL A 127 9.54 4.99 -1.44
C VAL A 127 8.16 5.05 -0.78
N VAL A 128 7.98 5.92 0.24
CA VAL A 128 6.68 6.10 0.89
C VAL A 128 5.61 6.55 -0.10
N ASP A 129 5.91 7.47 -1.02
CA ASP A 129 4.95 7.91 -2.04
C ASP A 129 4.58 6.79 -3.03
N ALA A 130 5.55 5.95 -3.43
CA ALA A 130 5.37 4.89 -4.41
C ALA A 130 4.49 3.73 -3.92
N VAL A 131 4.63 3.35 -2.64
CA VAL A 131 3.87 2.23 -2.08
C VAL A 131 2.42 2.56 -1.75
N LEU A 132 2.09 3.86 -1.61
CA LEU A 132 0.73 4.31 -1.34
C LEU A 132 -0.06 4.36 -2.65
N GLN A 133 -0.95 3.42 -2.91
CA GLN A 133 -1.82 3.41 -4.10
C GLN A 133 -3.31 3.30 -3.77
N ARG A 134 -3.69 3.11 -2.50
CA ARG A 134 -5.10 3.14 -2.06
C ARG A 134 -5.38 4.20 -1.00
N PRO A 135 -6.62 4.73 -0.93
CA PRO A 135 -6.96 5.79 0.00
C PRO A 135 -6.83 5.43 1.48
N ASP A 136 -6.94 4.15 1.83
CA ASP A 136 -6.77 3.67 3.19
C ASP A 136 -5.32 3.39 3.60
N GLU A 137 -4.37 3.38 2.67
CA GLU A 137 -2.99 3.03 2.97
C GLU A 137 -2.23 4.11 3.76
N PRO A 138 -2.46 5.42 3.54
CA PRO A 138 -1.83 6.44 4.38
C PRO A 138 -2.17 6.31 5.87
N ARG A 139 -3.41 5.93 6.23
CA ARG A 139 -3.77 5.70 7.65
C ARG A 139 -3.06 4.48 8.22
N GLU A 140 -2.92 3.42 7.44
CA GLU A 140 -2.29 2.18 7.88
C GLU A 140 -0.79 2.32 8.06
N LEU A 141 -0.12 3.03 7.14
CA LEU A 141 1.31 3.34 7.27
C LEU A 141 1.58 4.20 8.51
N LEU A 142 0.73 5.21 8.78
CA LEU A 142 0.86 6.02 9.98
C LEU A 142 0.56 5.23 11.26
N ALA A 143 -0.46 4.36 11.25
CA ALA A 143 -0.75 3.48 12.37
C ALA A 143 0.44 2.57 12.68
N TYR A 144 1.00 1.90 11.66
CA TYR A 144 2.20 1.07 11.76
C TYR A 144 3.38 1.85 12.35
N TRP A 145 3.65 3.04 11.81
CA TRP A 145 4.72 3.89 12.30
C TRP A 145 4.55 4.20 13.78
N THR A 146 3.35 4.65 14.17
CA THR A 146 3.10 5.06 15.55
C THR A 146 3.18 3.91 16.56
N SER A 147 2.89 2.68 16.14
CA SER A 147 3.01 1.51 17.01
C SER A 147 4.44 0.98 17.14
N HIS A 148 5.30 1.18 16.13
CA HIS A 148 6.66 0.59 16.10
C HIS A 148 7.80 1.59 16.33
N HIS A 149 7.60 2.86 15.97
CA HIS A 149 8.64 3.89 15.99
C HIS A 149 8.21 5.14 16.79
N GLY A 150 7.05 5.08 17.43
CA GLY A 150 6.52 6.15 18.27
C GLY A 150 5.76 7.24 17.52
N ARG A 151 5.26 8.23 18.28
CA ARG A 151 4.32 9.26 17.78
C ARG A 151 4.97 10.29 16.85
N ALA A 152 6.29 10.47 16.94
CA ALA A 152 7.00 11.46 16.13
C ALA A 152 7.12 10.98 14.69
N LEU A 153 6.44 11.69 13.77
CA LEU A 153 6.48 11.39 12.34
C LEU A 153 7.62 12.17 11.66
N PRO A 154 8.60 11.50 11.04
CA PRO A 154 9.69 12.17 10.35
C PRO A 154 9.24 12.93 9.10
N LYS A 155 9.99 13.98 8.75
CA LYS A 155 9.76 14.79 7.54
C LYS A 155 9.58 13.95 6.24
N PRO A 156 10.42 12.95 5.91
CA PRO A 156 10.24 12.19 4.67
C PRO A 156 8.93 11.39 4.63
N VAL A 157 8.52 10.81 5.76
CA VAL A 157 7.26 10.06 5.88
C VAL A 157 6.06 10.99 5.69
N LYS A 158 6.04 12.14 6.40
CA LYS A 158 5.00 13.16 6.21
C LYS A 158 4.91 13.61 4.76
N ARG A 159 6.05 13.91 4.13
CA ARG A 159 6.12 14.39 2.74
C ARG A 159 5.66 13.36 1.71
N GLY A 160 5.98 12.07 1.92
CA GLY A 160 5.51 10.98 1.08
C GLY A 160 3.98 10.84 1.14
N CYS A 161 3.43 10.72 2.35
CA CYS A 161 1.98 10.66 2.55
C CYS A 161 1.25 11.90 2.00
N ARG A 162 1.81 13.10 2.17
CA ARG A 162 1.18 14.35 1.71
C ARG A 162 0.95 14.37 0.21
N ARG A 163 1.92 13.91 -0.58
CA ARG A 163 1.87 13.98 -2.05
C ARG A 163 0.75 13.11 -2.61
N ARG A 164 0.58 11.90 -2.08
CA ARG A 164 -0.34 10.91 -2.64
C ARG A 164 -1.82 11.22 -2.43
N ARG A 165 -2.17 11.89 -1.32
CA ARG A 165 -3.56 12.19 -0.96
C ARG A 165 -4.28 13.05 -1.98
N ARG A 166 -3.59 13.96 -2.65
CA ARG A 166 -4.16 14.79 -3.73
C ARG A 166 -4.81 13.96 -4.85
N ARG A 167 -4.34 12.73 -5.03
CA ARG A 167 -4.88 11.76 -5.98
C ARG A 167 -5.83 10.75 -5.35
N LEU A 168 -5.53 10.31 -4.13
CA LEU A 168 -6.29 9.22 -3.47
C LEU A 168 -7.57 9.68 -2.77
N TYR A 169 -7.67 10.95 -2.38
CA TYR A 169 -8.79 11.43 -1.56
C TYR A 169 -9.82 12.13 -2.43
N ASP A 170 -10.97 11.47 -2.54
CA ASP A 170 -12.21 11.95 -3.14
C ASP A 170 -13.41 11.56 -2.26
N GLY A 171 -14.62 12.01 -2.63
CA GLY A 171 -15.83 11.71 -1.88
C GLY A 171 -16.14 10.21 -1.77
N ARG A 172 -15.92 9.42 -2.83
CA ARG A 172 -16.19 7.97 -2.81
C ARG A 172 -15.21 7.24 -1.90
N ALA A 173 -13.94 7.61 -1.97
CA ALA A 173 -12.90 7.09 -1.09
C ALA A 173 -13.22 7.37 0.38
N LEU A 174 -13.69 8.57 0.70
CA LEU A 174 -14.08 8.96 2.05
C LEU A 174 -15.27 8.12 2.57
N LEU A 175 -16.29 7.88 1.74
CA LEU A 175 -17.41 7.00 2.13
C LEU A 175 -16.96 5.55 2.36
N LYS A 176 -16.10 5.03 1.49
CA LYS A 176 -15.68 3.63 1.51
C LYS A 176 -14.66 3.31 2.61
N TYR A 177 -13.72 4.22 2.88
CA TYR A 177 -12.52 3.93 3.66
C TYR A 177 -12.42 4.67 5.00
N ASP A 178 -13.25 5.70 5.23
CA ASP A 178 -13.23 6.53 6.43
C ASP A 178 -14.47 6.31 7.31
N THR A 179 -14.46 5.19 8.04
CA THR A 179 -15.52 4.80 8.99
C THR A 179 -15.15 5.14 10.44
N ALA A 180 -16.14 5.36 11.29
CA ALA A 180 -15.94 5.70 12.71
C ALA A 180 -15.20 4.61 13.50
N SER A 181 -15.29 3.34 13.08
CA SER A 181 -14.59 2.20 13.68
C SER A 181 -13.07 2.20 13.46
N LYS A 182 -12.52 3.07 12.60
CA LYS A 182 -11.08 3.13 12.35
C LYS A 182 -10.38 4.02 13.37
N ARG A 183 -9.31 3.50 13.97
CA ARG A 183 -8.45 4.25 14.92
C ARG A 183 -7.79 5.48 14.29
N PHE A 184 -7.29 5.32 13.07
CA PHE A 184 -6.81 6.43 12.23
C PHE A 184 -7.82 6.69 11.11
N ARG A 185 -8.33 7.91 11.07
CA ARG A 185 -9.30 8.40 10.08
C ARG A 185 -8.64 9.35 9.10
N PHE A 186 -9.33 9.66 8.00
CA PHE A 186 -8.81 10.60 6.99
C PHE A 186 -8.46 11.96 7.60
N GLY A 187 -9.28 12.45 8.54
CA GLY A 187 -9.00 13.68 9.30
C GLY A 187 -7.68 13.63 10.06
N ASP A 188 -7.38 12.54 10.78
CA ASP A 188 -6.10 12.38 11.50
C ASP A 188 -4.92 12.44 10.54
N VAL A 189 -5.06 11.73 9.43
CA VAL A 189 -4.06 11.65 8.38
C VAL A 189 -3.80 13.06 7.84
N LEU A 190 -4.85 13.82 7.46
CA LEU A 190 -4.79 15.22 7.00
C LEU A 190 -4.08 16.14 8.00
N HIS A 191 -4.46 16.05 9.28
CA HIS A 191 -3.87 16.81 10.37
C HIS A 191 -2.36 16.53 10.52
N LEU A 192 -1.96 15.25 10.60
CA LEU A 192 -0.59 14.84 10.95
C LEU A 192 0.49 15.19 9.92
N VAL A 193 0.13 15.33 8.65
CA VAL A 193 1.12 15.68 7.59
C VAL A 193 0.95 17.09 7.05
N HIS A 194 0.03 17.87 7.62
CA HIS A 194 -0.31 19.20 7.16
C HIS A 194 -0.62 19.21 5.65
N ALA A 195 -1.61 18.41 5.27
CA ALA A 195 -1.99 18.27 3.87
C ALA A 195 -2.67 19.53 3.35
N ALA A 196 -2.18 20.03 2.20
CA ALA A 196 -2.80 21.10 1.45
C ALA A 196 -3.49 20.52 0.20
N PRO A 197 -4.67 21.03 -0.19
CA PRO A 197 -5.35 20.61 -1.40
C PRO A 197 -4.47 20.83 -2.64
N ASP A 198 -4.82 20.16 -3.73
CA ASP A 198 -4.24 20.43 -5.04
C ASP A 198 -4.73 21.80 -5.55
N PRO A 199 -3.83 22.73 -5.94
CA PRO A 199 -4.23 24.01 -6.52
C PRO A 199 -5.15 23.88 -7.74
N ALA A 200 -4.99 22.80 -8.51
CA ALA A 200 -5.83 22.51 -9.68
C ALA A 200 -7.20 21.88 -9.31
N LYS A 201 -7.47 21.63 -8.03
CA LYS A 201 -8.72 21.01 -7.54
C LYS A 201 -9.30 21.82 -6.36
N PRO A 202 -9.90 23.00 -6.62
CA PRO A 202 -10.48 23.83 -5.56
C PRO A 202 -11.47 23.08 -4.64
N TRP A 203 -12.25 22.17 -5.21
CA TRP A 203 -13.20 21.29 -4.49
C TRP A 203 -12.54 20.42 -3.40
N GLN A 204 -11.23 20.15 -3.51
CA GLN A 204 -10.53 19.27 -2.58
C GLN A 204 -10.32 19.94 -1.22
N GLY A 205 -10.25 21.28 -1.18
CA GLY A 205 -10.20 22.02 0.08
C GLY A 205 -11.45 21.78 0.93
N GLU A 206 -12.63 21.83 0.31
CA GLU A 206 -13.90 21.57 0.98
C GLU A 206 -14.02 20.11 1.43
N LEU A 207 -13.58 19.16 0.60
CA LEU A 207 -13.52 17.75 0.97
C LEU A 207 -12.62 17.52 2.19
N PHE A 208 -11.45 18.15 2.24
CA PHE A 208 -10.51 18.00 3.35
C PHE A 208 -11.06 18.60 4.63
N ARG A 209 -11.71 19.77 4.54
CA ARG A 209 -12.42 20.38 5.68
C ARG A 209 -13.51 19.45 6.21
N TYR A 210 -14.33 18.90 5.32
CA TYR A 210 -15.36 17.94 5.71
C TYR A 210 -14.79 16.68 6.38
N ALA A 211 -13.67 16.14 5.87
CA ALA A 211 -12.99 15.00 6.50
C ALA A 211 -12.43 15.32 7.90
N LEU A 212 -11.96 16.54 8.13
CA LEU A 212 -11.53 17.03 9.44
C LEU A 212 -12.73 17.20 10.38
N ASP A 213 -13.82 17.81 9.91
CA ASP A 213 -15.05 18.01 10.70
C ASP A 213 -15.65 16.66 11.11
N ARG A 214 -15.73 15.68 10.19
CA ARG A 214 -16.17 14.30 10.52
C ARG A 214 -15.35 13.63 11.61
N ARG A 215 -14.10 14.07 11.83
CA ARG A 215 -13.21 13.53 12.85
C ARG A 215 -13.32 14.30 14.17
N HIS A 216 -13.32 15.62 14.12
CA HIS A 216 -13.19 16.46 15.31
C HIS A 216 -14.52 17.08 15.77
N HIS A 217 -15.50 17.23 14.87
CA HIS A 217 -16.81 17.85 15.11
C HIS A 217 -17.93 17.08 14.37
N PRO A 218 -18.09 15.77 14.64
CA PRO A 218 -18.98 14.91 13.83
C PRO A 218 -20.43 15.41 13.80
N ASP A 219 -20.92 15.97 14.90
CA ASP A 219 -22.31 16.47 15.02
C ASP A 219 -22.60 17.68 14.12
N ARG A 220 -21.55 18.41 13.72
CA ARG A 220 -21.65 19.60 12.87
C ARG A 220 -21.14 19.37 11.44
N ALA A 221 -20.64 18.17 11.14
CA ALA A 221 -20.03 17.89 9.85
C ALA A 221 -21.10 17.85 8.74
N VAL A 222 -21.07 18.83 7.84
CA VAL A 222 -21.98 18.90 6.67
C VAL A 222 -21.21 18.69 5.38
N PRO A 223 -21.64 17.75 4.50
CA PRO A 223 -20.97 17.55 3.23
C PRO A 223 -21.10 18.83 2.39
N PRO A 224 -20.01 19.31 1.77
CA PRO A 224 -20.05 20.51 0.97
C PRO A 224 -20.89 20.28 -0.29
N ALA A 225 -21.64 21.30 -0.73
CA ALA A 225 -22.55 21.20 -1.88
C ALA A 225 -21.85 20.76 -3.18
N SER A 226 -20.56 21.08 -3.33
CA SER A 226 -19.75 20.65 -4.48
C SER A 226 -19.54 19.13 -4.53
N GLN A 227 -19.68 18.41 -3.41
CA GLN A 227 -19.49 16.97 -3.29
C GLN A 227 -20.80 16.20 -3.40
N ARG A 228 -21.37 16.17 -4.62
CA ARG A 228 -22.68 15.53 -4.91
C ARG A 228 -22.83 14.13 -4.33
N VAL A 229 -21.80 13.28 -4.43
CA VAL A 229 -21.83 11.91 -3.89
C VAL A 229 -22.00 11.88 -2.37
N LEU A 230 -21.38 12.83 -1.65
CA LEU A 230 -21.46 12.91 -0.19
C LEU A 230 -22.83 13.45 0.23
N THR A 231 -23.35 14.44 -0.48
CA THR A 231 -24.68 14.99 -0.24
C THR A 231 -25.77 13.95 -0.49
N ALA A 232 -25.70 13.24 -1.63
CA ALA A 232 -26.63 12.16 -1.95
C ALA A 232 -26.56 11.01 -0.93
N HIS A 233 -25.34 10.62 -0.53
CA HIS A 233 -25.15 9.62 0.52
C HIS A 233 -25.79 10.05 1.83
N ARG A 234 -25.53 11.28 2.30
CA ARG A 234 -26.12 11.80 3.53
C ARG A 234 -27.65 11.79 3.46
N ALA A 235 -28.23 12.31 2.38
CA ALA A 235 -29.67 12.32 2.18
C ALA A 235 -30.27 10.92 2.28
N LEU A 236 -29.69 9.95 1.56
CA LEU A 236 -30.16 8.57 1.58
C LEU A 236 -30.01 7.91 2.96
N THR A 237 -28.89 8.17 3.66
CA THR A 237 -28.65 7.60 5.01
C THR A 237 -29.43 8.26 6.14
N ALA A 238 -29.99 9.45 5.90
CA ALA A 238 -30.82 10.17 6.86
C ALA A 238 -32.29 9.70 6.84
N LEU A 239 -32.74 9.07 5.75
CA LEU A 239 -34.09 8.53 5.66
C LEU A 239 -34.33 7.45 6.72
N PRO A 240 -35.52 7.41 7.37
CA PRO A 240 -35.95 6.28 8.17
C PRO A 240 -35.84 4.96 7.40
N ALA A 241 -35.64 3.83 8.09
CA ALA A 241 -35.38 2.55 7.43
C ALA A 241 -36.49 2.13 6.45
N GLU A 242 -37.76 2.37 6.80
CA GLU A 242 -38.92 2.05 5.98
C GLU A 242 -39.00 2.92 4.72
N GLU A 243 -38.86 4.24 4.86
CA GLU A 243 -38.82 5.17 3.72
C GLU A 243 -37.62 4.90 2.80
N ARG A 244 -36.47 4.59 3.39
CA ARG A 244 -35.26 4.25 2.63
C ARG A 244 -35.49 3.00 1.79
N ARG A 245 -36.14 1.97 2.34
CA ARG A 245 -36.47 0.76 1.59
C ARG A 245 -37.36 1.09 0.39
N ALA A 246 -38.44 1.86 0.60
CA ALA A 246 -39.34 2.28 -0.47
C ALA A 246 -38.60 3.06 -1.58
N VAL A 247 -37.73 4.00 -1.19
CA VAL A 247 -36.88 4.78 -2.11
C VAL A 247 -35.92 3.88 -2.90
N LEU A 248 -35.36 2.85 -2.28
CA LEU A 248 -34.40 1.95 -2.92
C LEU A 248 -35.05 0.91 -3.84
N THR A 249 -36.31 0.56 -3.61
CA THR A 249 -37.07 -0.37 -4.46
C THR A 249 -37.88 0.31 -5.56
N ALA A 250 -37.90 1.65 -5.59
CA ALA A 250 -38.50 2.41 -6.68
C ALA A 250 -37.76 2.19 -8.01
N PRO A 251 -38.38 2.48 -9.18
CA PRO A 251 -37.74 2.29 -10.49
C PRO A 251 -36.38 2.99 -10.64
N ASP A 252 -36.15 4.12 -9.97
CA ASP A 252 -34.91 4.89 -9.97
C ASP A 252 -33.95 4.54 -8.80
N GLY A 253 -34.28 3.54 -7.99
CA GLY A 253 -33.49 3.17 -6.80
C GLY A 253 -32.03 2.80 -7.11
N ALA A 254 -31.79 2.12 -8.23
CA ALA A 254 -30.45 1.78 -8.68
C ALA A 254 -29.59 3.00 -9.06
N GLU A 255 -30.22 4.08 -9.53
CA GLU A 255 -29.56 5.36 -9.81
C GLU A 255 -29.25 6.12 -8.52
N ARG A 256 -30.19 6.10 -7.56
CA ARG A 256 -29.99 6.71 -6.23
C ARG A 256 -28.84 6.06 -5.46
N LEU A 257 -28.72 4.73 -5.50
CA LEU A 257 -27.58 4.01 -4.91
C LEU A 257 -26.25 4.42 -5.55
N ALA A 258 -26.20 4.47 -6.89
CA ALA A 258 -25.01 4.88 -7.63
C ALA A 258 -24.62 6.34 -7.33
N ALA A 259 -25.60 7.23 -7.25
CA ALA A 259 -25.40 8.64 -6.87
C ALA A 259 -24.88 8.78 -5.43
N ALA A 260 -25.32 7.92 -4.51
CA ALA A 260 -24.85 7.85 -3.12
C ALA A 260 -23.53 7.09 -2.94
N GLY A 261 -22.89 6.64 -4.03
CA GLY A 261 -21.64 5.89 -3.98
C GLY A 261 -21.76 4.53 -3.29
N MET A 262 -22.97 3.96 -3.21
CA MET A 262 -23.23 2.65 -2.65
C MET A 262 -23.19 1.58 -3.75
N PRO A 263 -22.61 0.40 -3.49
CA PRO A 263 -22.61 -0.69 -4.46
C PRO A 263 -24.04 -1.18 -4.72
N ARG A 264 -24.30 -1.64 -5.95
CA ARG A 264 -25.48 -2.44 -6.24
C ARG A 264 -25.24 -3.82 -5.63
N HIS A 265 -26.12 -4.25 -4.73
CA HIS A 265 -26.13 -5.62 -4.21
C HIS A 265 -26.99 -6.50 -5.11
#